data_AF-A0A9X3MVF4-F1
#
_entry.id   AF-A0A9X3MVF4-F1
#
_cell.length_a   1.000
_cell.length_b   1.000
_cell.length_c   1.000
_cell.angle_alpha   90.00
_cell.angle_beta   90.00
_cell.angle_gamma   90.00
#
_symmetry.space_group_name_H-M   'P 1'
#
loop_
_entity.id
_entity.type
_entity.pdbx_description
1 polymer ?
#
loop_
_entity_poly.entity_id
_entity_poly.type
_entity_poly.pdbx_seq_one_letter_code
_entity_poly.pdbx_strand_id
1 'polypeptide(L)'
;MALSRVLAAGVGILALALPSAAHAGTVSGMGSVSNTYEGSDVDEQVAIRTEGAMTVFGSSAIGLGGPGCMQVDGDTASCPSAATTIVNTLAGNDTIDASGVAAGTSLQVDAGLGGDYITDGAGNDTINGGPGGDNWIAGGGSDVFNGGDGDDTADYSGRGNSVTILLNGQAASGEAGEADTVGADVEGASGGAGNDSIVGNNLGNRLSGGGGNDTITGGTGEDRVEGQEGDDRIDTRDGRYDSIDCGAGTDTLLADPGDGAANCEVAPDRDGDGTLNEQDCAPDDPAVHPGAGEIVGNAVDEDCAGGPQYLRVTAPLGYSTKGRGNSARFVRITLSEIRAGDAIEVRCTGGKRKGCPFSKKTQTGKAGKSKVNLLSLFKQRYLKLNAVVEIRVTRPNEIGRVQRLKVTRKGVVKSELLCLAVGATKPGKCS
;
A
#
# COMPACT_ATOMS: atom_id res chain seq x y z
N MET A 1 66.72 13.58 -66.50
CA MET A 1 65.73 14.41 -65.79
C MET A 1 64.83 13.45 -65.02
N ALA A 2 65.17 13.22 -63.75
CA ALA A 2 64.45 13.76 -62.58
C ALA A 2 63.12 13.01 -62.37
N LEU A 3 63.12 12.01 -61.49
CA LEU A 3 62.61 12.08 -60.11
C LEU A 3 61.07 12.12 -60.03
N SER A 4 60.45 11.03 -59.57
CA SER A 4 59.95 11.01 -58.19
C SER A 4 59.52 9.61 -57.76
N ARG A 5 60.06 9.18 -56.61
CA ARG A 5 59.66 7.99 -55.86
C ARG A 5 58.46 8.35 -54.97
N VAL A 6 57.46 7.48 -54.91
CA VAL A 6 56.61 7.35 -53.72
C VAL A 6 56.65 5.88 -53.31
N LEU A 7 57.19 5.65 -52.12
CA LEU A 7 57.18 4.36 -51.42
C LEU A 7 55.73 4.02 -51.06
N ALA A 8 55.25 2.85 -51.46
CA ALA A 8 54.15 2.17 -50.77
C ALA A 8 54.79 1.12 -49.85
N ALA A 9 54.93 1.47 -48.56
CA ALA A 9 55.30 0.54 -47.52
C ALA A 9 54.10 -0.36 -47.22
N GLY A 10 54.31 -1.67 -47.33
CA GLY A 10 53.34 -2.66 -46.88
C GLY A 10 53.18 -2.62 -45.37
N VAL A 11 51.93 -2.65 -44.92
CA VAL A 11 51.56 -3.10 -43.58
C VAL A 11 50.47 -4.14 -43.79
N GLY A 12 50.89 -5.41 -43.80
CA GLY A 12 49.98 -6.52 -43.62
C GLY A 12 49.43 -6.42 -42.21
N ILE A 13 48.12 -6.19 -42.09
CA ILE A 13 47.40 -6.29 -40.83
C ILE A 13 47.34 -7.78 -40.50
N LEU A 14 48.34 -8.24 -39.73
CA LEU A 14 48.23 -9.48 -38.98
C LEU A 14 47.30 -9.17 -37.80
N ALA A 15 46.03 -9.53 -37.94
CA ALA A 15 45.10 -9.57 -36.83
C ALA A 15 45.60 -10.64 -35.84
N LEU A 16 46.42 -10.19 -34.88
CA LEU A 16 46.65 -10.90 -33.63
C LEU A 16 45.32 -10.87 -32.89
N ALA A 17 44.56 -11.98 -32.98
CA ALA A 17 43.55 -12.29 -31.99
C ALA A 17 44.28 -12.32 -30.63
N LEU A 18 44.02 -11.31 -29.81
CA LEU A 18 44.33 -11.38 -28.39
C LEU A 18 43.40 -12.47 -27.84
N PRO A 19 43.90 -13.57 -27.25
CA PRO A 19 43.05 -14.36 -26.38
C PRO A 19 42.55 -13.43 -25.27
N SER A 20 41.24 -13.29 -25.17
CA SER A 20 40.56 -12.68 -24.03
C SER A 20 41.15 -13.30 -22.77
N ALA A 21 41.55 -12.43 -21.84
CA ALA A 21 42.12 -12.83 -20.58
C ALA A 21 41.10 -13.68 -19.82
N ALA A 22 41.39 -14.98 -19.67
CA ALA A 22 40.81 -15.80 -18.63
C ALA A 22 41.06 -15.09 -17.30
N HIS A 23 39.99 -14.56 -16.70
CA HIS A 23 40.04 -14.06 -15.33
C HIS A 23 40.06 -15.28 -14.41
N ALA A 24 41.26 -15.83 -14.19
CA ALA A 24 41.49 -16.75 -13.08
C ALA A 24 41.48 -15.92 -11.78
N GLY A 25 40.29 -15.66 -11.24
CA GLY A 25 40.10 -15.21 -9.87
C GLY A 25 40.35 -16.39 -8.94
N THR A 26 41.55 -16.48 -8.36
CA THR A 26 41.80 -17.46 -7.29
C THR A 26 41.08 -17.01 -6.01
N VAL A 27 40.00 -17.69 -5.62
CA VAL A 27 39.48 -17.61 -4.26
C VAL A 27 40.47 -18.34 -3.35
N SER A 28 41.23 -17.55 -2.59
CA SER A 28 42.11 -18.02 -1.52
C SER A 28 41.33 -17.98 -0.21
N GLY A 29 40.91 -19.14 0.28
CA GLY A 29 40.21 -19.32 1.56
C GLY A 29 40.55 -20.67 2.20
N MET A 30 41.22 -20.62 3.34
CA MET A 30 41.85 -21.72 4.08
C MET A 30 40.87 -22.77 4.63
N GLY A 31 41.19 -24.08 4.53
CA GLY A 31 40.99 -25.01 5.67
C GLY A 31 40.25 -26.33 5.45
N SER A 32 39.58 -26.58 4.33
CA SER A 32 38.82 -27.82 4.08
C SER A 32 39.19 -28.44 2.72
N VAL A 33 39.08 -29.77 2.61
CA VAL A 33 39.12 -30.44 1.31
C VAL A 33 37.93 -29.92 0.51
N SER A 34 38.17 -29.33 -0.67
CA SER A 34 37.16 -28.91 -1.62
C SER A 34 37.18 -29.77 -2.88
N ASN A 35 36.00 -30.02 -3.44
CA ASN A 35 35.85 -30.57 -4.80
C ASN A 35 35.50 -29.39 -5.72
N THR A 36 36.06 -29.36 -6.94
CA THR A 36 35.85 -28.28 -7.90
C THR A 36 35.46 -28.84 -9.26
N TYR A 37 34.41 -28.28 -9.84
CA TYR A 37 34.07 -28.39 -11.25
C TYR A 37 34.32 -27.06 -11.95
N GLU A 38 34.96 -27.12 -13.11
CA GLU A 38 35.14 -25.99 -14.02
C GLU A 38 34.53 -26.39 -15.37
N GLY A 39 33.51 -25.65 -15.79
CA GLY A 39 32.75 -25.83 -17.03
C GLY A 39 33.39 -25.19 -18.24
N SER A 40 32.59 -24.95 -19.27
CA SER A 40 33.01 -24.35 -20.54
C SER A 40 31.99 -23.32 -21.04
N ASP A 41 32.13 -22.84 -22.28
CA ASP A 41 31.21 -21.81 -22.80
C ASP A 41 29.98 -22.42 -23.51
N VAL A 42 29.46 -23.57 -23.04
CA VAL A 42 28.30 -24.27 -23.61
C VAL A 42 27.34 -24.74 -22.51
N ASP A 43 26.07 -24.95 -22.86
CA ASP A 43 25.06 -25.50 -21.94
C ASP A 43 25.51 -26.84 -21.30
N GLU A 44 25.53 -26.89 -19.97
CA GLU A 44 26.03 -28.01 -19.16
C GLU A 44 25.01 -28.54 -18.17
N GLN A 45 25.10 -29.83 -17.83
CA GLN A 45 24.24 -30.46 -16.82
C GLN A 45 25.10 -31.08 -15.72
N VAL A 46 25.15 -30.42 -14.57
CA VAL A 46 25.94 -30.84 -13.41
C VAL A 46 25.02 -31.46 -12.37
N ALA A 47 25.31 -32.68 -11.91
CA ALA A 47 24.58 -33.33 -10.82
C ALA A 47 25.51 -33.71 -9.66
N ILE A 48 25.17 -33.27 -8.45
CA ILE A 48 26.00 -33.44 -7.25
C ILE A 48 25.25 -34.28 -6.23
N ARG A 49 25.95 -35.26 -5.64
CA ARG A 49 25.36 -36.23 -4.69
C ARG A 49 26.25 -36.43 -3.45
N THR A 50 25.62 -36.76 -2.34
CA THR A 50 26.21 -36.93 -1.00
C THR A 50 27.21 -38.05 -0.80
N GLU A 51 27.20 -39.08 -1.64
CA GLU A 51 28.15 -40.19 -1.53
C GLU A 51 29.57 -39.81 -2.00
N GLY A 52 29.82 -38.51 -2.21
CA GLY A 52 31.04 -37.98 -2.82
C GLY A 52 31.07 -38.14 -4.34
N ALA A 53 30.06 -38.78 -4.94
CA ALA A 53 29.92 -38.87 -6.39
C ALA A 53 29.43 -37.52 -6.96
N MET A 54 30.20 -36.98 -7.91
CA MET A 54 29.83 -35.82 -8.72
C MET A 54 29.73 -36.29 -10.17
N THR A 55 28.52 -36.27 -10.73
CA THR A 55 28.25 -36.72 -12.08
C THR A 55 27.97 -35.51 -12.96
N VAL A 56 28.71 -35.32 -14.05
CA VAL A 56 28.56 -34.19 -14.97
C VAL A 56 28.15 -34.70 -16.34
N PHE A 57 26.92 -34.44 -16.76
CA PHE A 57 26.46 -34.82 -18.09
C PHE A 57 26.66 -33.67 -19.09
N GLY A 58 27.09 -34.00 -20.31
CA GLY A 58 26.98 -33.09 -21.47
C GLY A 58 28.06 -32.00 -21.57
N SER A 59 29.08 -32.01 -20.71
CA SER A 59 30.17 -31.02 -20.79
C SER A 59 31.17 -31.30 -21.92
N SER A 60 31.75 -30.23 -22.50
CA SER A 60 32.84 -30.34 -23.48
C SER A 60 34.24 -30.34 -22.85
N ALA A 61 34.36 -30.14 -21.54
CA ALA A 61 35.63 -29.99 -20.84
C ALA A 61 35.70 -30.73 -19.49
N ILE A 62 36.86 -31.35 -19.28
CA ILE A 62 37.21 -32.19 -18.12
C ILE A 62 37.90 -31.31 -17.09
N GLY A 63 37.12 -30.78 -16.15
CA GLY A 63 37.60 -29.92 -15.05
C GLY A 63 37.35 -30.49 -13.65
N LEU A 64 37.15 -31.81 -13.48
CA LEU A 64 36.90 -32.39 -12.15
C LEU A 64 38.20 -32.47 -11.35
N GLY A 65 38.37 -31.53 -10.40
CA GLY A 65 39.61 -31.34 -9.65
C GLY A 65 39.36 -31.23 -8.14
N GLY A 66 40.22 -31.85 -7.34
CA GLY A 66 40.13 -31.83 -5.88
C GLY A 66 40.99 -32.93 -5.26
N PRO A 67 41.43 -32.80 -3.99
CA PRO A 67 42.21 -33.85 -3.33
C PRO A 67 41.42 -35.16 -3.24
N GLY A 68 41.77 -36.16 -4.06
CA GLY A 68 41.19 -37.50 -4.02
C GLY A 68 40.06 -37.77 -5.01
N CYS A 69 39.67 -36.80 -5.85
CA CYS A 69 38.74 -37.06 -6.95
C CYS A 69 39.34 -38.00 -8.00
N MET A 70 38.56 -38.98 -8.43
CA MET A 70 38.89 -39.94 -9.47
C MET A 70 37.83 -39.91 -10.57
N GLN A 71 38.26 -39.73 -11.81
CA GLN A 71 37.39 -39.90 -12.99
C GLN A 71 36.93 -41.35 -13.11
N VAL A 72 35.63 -41.56 -13.19
CA VAL A 72 34.97 -42.88 -13.35
C VAL A 72 34.73 -43.17 -14.83
N ASP A 73 34.23 -42.18 -15.58
CA ASP A 73 34.12 -42.17 -17.04
C ASP A 73 34.38 -40.75 -17.58
N GLY A 74 34.03 -40.46 -18.84
CA GLY A 74 34.33 -39.15 -19.45
C GLY A 74 33.64 -37.97 -18.76
N ASP A 75 32.53 -38.26 -18.07
CA ASP A 75 31.51 -37.31 -17.62
C ASP A 75 31.29 -37.44 -16.10
N THR A 76 31.77 -38.52 -15.46
CA THR A 76 31.52 -38.80 -14.04
C THR A 76 32.82 -38.81 -13.23
N ALA A 77 32.86 -38.09 -12.11
CA ALA A 77 33.90 -38.26 -11.09
C ALA A 77 33.34 -38.78 -9.76
N SER A 78 34.14 -39.59 -9.09
CA SER A 78 33.95 -39.91 -7.68
C SER A 78 34.97 -39.13 -6.87
N CYS A 79 34.47 -38.23 -6.04
CA CYS A 79 35.26 -37.46 -5.10
C CYS A 79 35.04 -37.99 -3.67
N PRO A 80 35.98 -37.77 -2.75
CA PRO A 80 35.69 -37.94 -1.34
C PRO A 80 34.67 -36.90 -0.89
N SER A 81 34.00 -37.17 0.23
CA SER A 81 33.16 -36.17 0.91
C SER A 81 34.00 -34.95 1.25
N ALA A 82 33.71 -33.83 0.60
CA ALA A 82 34.30 -32.53 0.88
C ALA A 82 33.37 -31.74 1.80
N ALA A 83 33.93 -30.86 2.62
CA ALA A 83 33.10 -29.92 3.37
C ALA A 83 32.51 -28.83 2.45
N THR A 84 33.15 -28.60 1.29
CA THR A 84 32.74 -27.60 0.31
C THR A 84 32.90 -28.16 -1.10
N THR A 85 31.90 -27.96 -1.96
CA THR A 85 31.98 -28.25 -3.40
C THR A 85 31.80 -26.94 -4.18
N ILE A 86 32.71 -26.69 -5.12
CA ILE A 86 32.76 -25.47 -5.95
C ILE A 86 32.36 -25.86 -7.37
N VAL A 87 31.46 -25.09 -7.98
CA VAL A 87 30.96 -25.30 -9.34
C VAL A 87 31.03 -23.99 -10.09
N ASN A 88 31.86 -23.93 -11.13
CA ASN A 88 31.88 -22.79 -12.05
C ASN A 88 31.48 -23.30 -13.43
N THR A 89 30.36 -22.83 -14.01
CA THR A 89 29.93 -23.30 -15.34
C THR A 89 30.30 -22.35 -16.48
N LEU A 90 30.69 -21.11 -16.16
CA LEU A 90 31.21 -20.08 -17.07
C LEU A 90 30.17 -19.45 -18.00
N ALA A 91 29.73 -20.14 -19.04
CA ALA A 91 28.75 -19.59 -19.98
C ALA A 91 27.92 -20.69 -20.64
N GLY A 92 26.68 -20.40 -20.97
CA GLY A 92 25.71 -21.40 -21.41
C GLY A 92 24.43 -21.25 -20.61
N ASN A 93 23.37 -21.93 -21.02
CA ASN A 93 22.22 -22.10 -20.14
C ASN A 93 22.40 -23.43 -19.40
N ASP A 94 22.92 -23.36 -18.19
CA ASP A 94 23.37 -24.49 -17.43
C ASP A 94 22.28 -25.02 -16.50
N THR A 95 22.39 -26.30 -16.15
CA THR A 95 21.53 -26.94 -15.17
C THR A 95 22.38 -27.58 -14.10
N ILE A 96 22.21 -27.13 -12.86
CA ILE A 96 22.93 -27.66 -11.70
C ILE A 96 21.91 -28.32 -10.77
N ASP A 97 22.00 -29.63 -10.57
CA ASP A 97 21.16 -30.39 -9.66
C ASP A 97 21.97 -30.88 -8.45
N ALA A 98 21.84 -30.14 -7.35
CA ALA A 98 22.42 -30.47 -6.06
C ALA A 98 21.40 -31.02 -5.04
N SER A 99 20.19 -31.40 -5.47
CA SER A 99 19.13 -31.92 -4.59
C SER A 99 19.52 -33.17 -3.77
N GLY A 100 20.55 -33.89 -4.21
CA GLY A 100 21.11 -35.05 -3.49
C GLY A 100 22.23 -34.72 -2.50
N VAL A 101 22.56 -33.43 -2.30
CA VAL A 101 23.51 -32.94 -1.31
C VAL A 101 22.83 -32.84 0.05
N ALA A 102 23.48 -33.33 1.11
CA ALA A 102 22.94 -33.37 2.47
C ALA A 102 23.65 -32.36 3.36
N ALA A 103 22.95 -31.98 4.41
CA ALA A 103 23.40 -31.07 5.43
C ALA A 103 24.84 -31.37 5.90
N GLY A 104 25.66 -30.32 5.94
CA GLY A 104 27.07 -30.38 6.33
C GLY A 104 28.07 -30.34 5.17
N THR A 105 27.58 -30.37 3.94
CA THR A 105 28.34 -29.94 2.75
C THR A 105 27.87 -28.53 2.38
N SER A 106 28.79 -27.63 2.06
CA SER A 106 28.45 -26.34 1.45
C SER A 106 28.73 -26.35 -0.05
N LEU A 107 27.94 -25.64 -0.83
CA LEU A 107 28.10 -25.40 -2.25
C LEU A 107 28.53 -23.96 -2.48
N GLN A 108 29.44 -23.76 -3.43
CA GLN A 108 29.79 -22.45 -3.96
C GLN A 108 29.63 -22.51 -5.48
N VAL A 109 28.61 -21.84 -5.99
CA VAL A 109 28.25 -21.85 -7.41
C VAL A 109 28.50 -20.49 -8.03
N ASP A 110 29.12 -20.48 -9.21
CA ASP A 110 29.22 -19.37 -10.14
C ASP A 110 28.72 -19.88 -11.50
N ALA A 111 27.46 -19.60 -11.83
CA ALA A 111 26.81 -20.15 -13.02
C ALA A 111 27.21 -19.38 -14.30
N GLY A 112 27.49 -18.08 -14.16
CA GLY A 112 28.20 -17.31 -15.17
C GLY A 112 27.24 -16.65 -16.16
N LEU A 113 27.47 -16.79 -17.47
CA LEU A 113 26.66 -16.13 -18.50
C LEU A 113 25.57 -17.07 -19.04
N GLY A 114 24.33 -16.65 -19.03
CA GLY A 114 23.20 -17.38 -19.59
C GLY A 114 22.09 -17.53 -18.57
N GLY A 115 20.96 -18.12 -18.98
CA GLY A 115 19.86 -18.35 -18.05
C GLY A 115 19.98 -19.74 -17.44
N ASP A 116 20.38 -19.79 -16.18
CA ASP A 116 20.76 -21.01 -15.48
C ASP A 116 19.63 -21.55 -14.59
N TYR A 117 19.59 -22.87 -14.44
CA TYR A 117 18.63 -23.56 -13.60
C TYR A 117 19.34 -24.33 -12.49
N ILE A 118 19.19 -23.87 -11.25
CA ILE A 118 19.99 -24.35 -10.12
C ILE A 118 19.04 -24.93 -9.09
N THR A 119 19.05 -26.24 -8.93
CA THR A 119 18.38 -26.92 -7.82
C THR A 119 19.36 -27.10 -6.69
N ASP A 120 19.10 -26.45 -5.56
CA ASP A 120 19.97 -26.52 -4.42
C ASP A 120 19.68 -27.73 -3.52
N GLY A 121 20.65 -28.05 -2.66
CA GLY A 121 20.63 -29.19 -1.76
C GLY A 121 20.30 -28.79 -0.33
N ALA A 122 20.66 -29.64 0.63
CA ALA A 122 20.79 -29.17 2.01
C ALA A 122 22.23 -28.72 2.27
N GLY A 123 22.44 -27.65 3.01
CA GLY A 123 23.77 -27.08 3.13
C GLY A 123 23.73 -25.67 3.67
N ASN A 124 24.86 -24.97 3.66
CA ASN A 124 24.84 -23.51 3.80
C ASN A 124 25.57 -23.01 2.57
N ASP A 125 24.79 -22.70 1.55
CA ASP A 125 25.24 -22.67 0.18
C ASP A 125 25.39 -21.21 -0.29
N THR A 126 26.23 -20.98 -1.29
CA THR A 126 26.43 -19.65 -1.88
C THR A 126 26.36 -19.79 -3.38
N ILE A 127 25.36 -19.15 -3.97
CA ILE A 127 25.03 -19.25 -5.38
C ILE A 127 25.09 -17.85 -5.98
N ASN A 128 25.87 -17.69 -7.05
CA ASN A 128 25.84 -16.54 -7.92
C ASN A 128 25.32 -17.02 -9.28
N GLY A 129 24.19 -16.48 -9.71
CA GLY A 129 23.63 -16.74 -11.04
C GLY A 129 24.54 -16.15 -12.11
N GLY A 130 24.70 -14.82 -12.08
CA GLY A 130 25.53 -14.09 -13.03
C GLY A 130 24.65 -13.35 -14.04
N PRO A 131 25.16 -13.01 -15.23
CA PRO A 131 24.34 -12.38 -16.25
C PRO A 131 23.42 -13.36 -16.99
N GLY A 132 22.12 -13.11 -16.93
CA GLY A 132 21.07 -13.91 -17.56
C GLY A 132 19.85 -14.01 -16.64
N GLY A 133 18.83 -14.74 -17.06
CA GLY A 133 17.65 -14.94 -16.20
C GLY A 133 17.75 -16.27 -15.50
N ASP A 134 18.13 -16.26 -14.22
CA ASP A 134 18.47 -17.46 -13.46
C ASP A 134 17.33 -17.90 -12.55
N ASN A 135 17.13 -19.21 -12.42
CA ASN A 135 16.13 -19.78 -11.54
C ASN A 135 16.77 -20.70 -10.50
N TRP A 136 16.66 -20.31 -9.23
CA TRP A 136 17.18 -21.07 -8.10
C TRP A 136 16.04 -21.74 -7.34
N ILE A 137 15.99 -23.08 -7.35
CA ILE A 137 15.12 -23.83 -6.44
C ILE A 137 15.82 -23.95 -5.09
N ALA A 138 15.19 -23.35 -4.07
CA ALA A 138 15.75 -23.24 -2.74
C ALA A 138 15.85 -24.60 -2.03
N GLY A 139 17.07 -24.82 -1.53
CA GLY A 139 17.48 -25.92 -0.70
C GLY A 139 17.06 -25.73 0.74
N GLY A 140 17.66 -26.50 1.66
CA GLY A 140 17.47 -26.30 3.09
C GLY A 140 18.76 -25.94 3.78
N GLY A 141 18.71 -24.96 4.68
CA GLY A 141 19.86 -24.50 5.43
C GLY A 141 19.96 -22.99 5.40
N SER A 142 21.16 -22.41 5.47
CA SER A 142 21.32 -20.95 5.47
C SER A 142 22.12 -20.54 4.25
N ASP A 143 21.39 -20.15 3.22
CA ASP A 143 21.91 -20.02 1.87
C ASP A 143 22.02 -18.55 1.45
N VAL A 144 22.90 -18.26 0.49
CA VAL A 144 23.08 -16.94 -0.09
C VAL A 144 22.89 -17.05 -1.59
N PHE A 145 21.89 -16.34 -2.12
CA PHE A 145 21.62 -16.26 -3.54
C PHE A 145 21.79 -14.84 -4.04
N ASN A 146 22.74 -14.64 -4.96
CA ASN A 146 22.90 -13.41 -5.72
C ASN A 146 22.46 -13.69 -7.15
N GLY A 147 21.48 -12.94 -7.65
CA GLY A 147 20.93 -13.11 -9.00
C GLY A 147 21.96 -12.70 -10.04
N GLY A 148 22.12 -11.39 -10.23
CA GLY A 148 23.12 -10.82 -11.12
C GLY A 148 22.47 -9.83 -12.08
N ASP A 149 22.86 -9.89 -13.36
CA ASP A 149 22.25 -9.03 -14.38
C ASP A 149 21.17 -9.83 -15.12
N GLY A 150 19.89 -9.57 -14.89
CA GLY A 150 18.83 -10.17 -15.69
C GLY A 150 17.50 -10.22 -14.95
N ASP A 151 16.71 -11.27 -15.19
CA ASP A 151 15.43 -11.49 -14.52
C ASP A 151 15.55 -12.79 -13.70
N ASP A 152 15.96 -12.67 -12.44
CA ASP A 152 16.32 -13.79 -11.58
C ASP A 152 15.18 -14.19 -10.65
N THR A 153 15.02 -15.47 -10.34
CA THR A 153 13.93 -15.99 -9.52
C THR A 153 14.44 -16.91 -8.40
N ALA A 154 14.06 -16.58 -7.16
CA ALA A 154 14.17 -17.47 -6.02
C ALA A 154 12.89 -18.30 -5.85
N ASP A 155 12.99 -19.61 -6.04
CA ASP A 155 11.87 -20.54 -6.11
C ASP A 155 11.83 -21.47 -4.89
N TYR A 156 10.90 -21.20 -3.97
CA TYR A 156 10.61 -22.01 -2.79
C TYR A 156 9.39 -22.93 -3.01
N SER A 157 8.93 -23.13 -4.25
CA SER A 157 7.73 -23.95 -4.56
C SER A 157 7.83 -25.40 -4.12
N GLY A 158 9.05 -25.91 -3.91
CA GLY A 158 9.30 -27.23 -3.33
C GLY A 158 9.05 -27.33 -1.82
N ARG A 159 8.84 -26.21 -1.11
CA ARG A 159 8.71 -26.16 0.35
C ARG A 159 7.27 -26.43 0.79
N GLY A 160 7.14 -27.29 1.80
CA GLY A 160 5.83 -27.69 2.34
C GLY A 160 5.39 -26.93 3.60
N ASN A 161 6.31 -26.24 4.27
CA ASN A 161 6.01 -25.36 5.39
C ASN A 161 6.00 -23.90 4.92
N SER A 162 5.46 -23.02 5.76
CA SER A 162 5.53 -21.57 5.57
C SER A 162 6.97 -21.07 5.40
N VAL A 163 7.20 -20.27 4.37
CA VAL A 163 8.46 -19.55 4.11
C VAL A 163 8.27 -18.04 4.24
N THR A 164 9.36 -17.36 4.61
CA THR A 164 9.48 -15.91 4.42
C THR A 164 10.42 -15.67 3.25
N ILE A 165 10.10 -14.74 2.34
CA ILE A 165 10.96 -14.39 1.22
C ILE A 165 11.08 -12.86 1.17
N LEU A 166 12.29 -12.34 1.37
CA LEU A 166 12.61 -10.91 1.27
C LEU A 166 13.66 -10.68 0.18
N LEU A 167 13.33 -9.93 -0.87
CA LEU A 167 14.24 -9.63 -1.99
C LEU A 167 15.16 -8.42 -1.69
N ASN A 168 15.73 -8.36 -0.47
CA ASN A 168 16.42 -7.16 0.03
C ASN A 168 17.86 -7.40 0.52
N GLY A 169 18.42 -8.57 0.24
CA GLY A 169 19.78 -8.95 0.64
C GLY A 169 19.96 -9.12 2.14
N GLN A 170 18.88 -9.33 2.92
CA GLN A 170 18.96 -9.64 4.35
C GLN A 170 18.82 -11.15 4.60
N ALA A 171 19.57 -11.65 5.59
CA ALA A 171 19.51 -13.03 6.06
C ALA A 171 18.23 -13.28 6.89
N ALA A 172 17.12 -13.51 6.21
CA ALA A 172 15.79 -13.61 6.81
C ALA A 172 14.79 -14.44 6.00
N SER A 173 15.20 -14.92 4.82
CA SER A 173 14.36 -15.75 3.95
C SER A 173 14.40 -17.23 4.36
N GLY A 174 13.56 -18.05 3.72
CA GLY A 174 13.44 -19.49 3.96
C GLY A 174 12.42 -19.87 5.04
N GLU A 175 12.42 -21.14 5.43
CA GLU A 175 11.66 -21.63 6.57
C GLU A 175 12.26 -21.14 7.90
N ALA A 176 11.52 -21.36 8.98
CA ALA A 176 11.95 -20.94 10.31
C ALA A 176 13.31 -21.54 10.72
N GLY A 177 14.34 -20.68 10.76
CA GLY A 177 15.69 -21.02 11.19
C GLY A 177 16.71 -21.19 10.06
N GLU A 178 16.28 -21.09 8.80
CA GLU A 178 17.13 -21.12 7.61
C GLU A 178 17.87 -19.78 7.42
N ALA A 179 17.13 -18.67 7.44
CA ALA A 179 17.68 -17.31 7.37
C ALA A 179 18.52 -17.08 6.11
N ASP A 180 17.99 -17.51 4.97
CA ASP A 180 18.58 -17.31 3.66
C ASP A 180 18.70 -15.83 3.33
N THR A 181 19.71 -15.50 2.54
CA THR A 181 19.94 -14.17 2.00
C THR A 181 19.62 -14.19 0.51
N VAL A 182 18.46 -13.66 0.14
CA VAL A 182 18.09 -13.46 -1.27
C VAL A 182 18.51 -12.06 -1.67
N GLY A 183 19.31 -11.96 -2.72
CA GLY A 183 19.89 -10.71 -3.22
C GLY A 183 18.86 -9.61 -3.48
N ALA A 184 19.30 -8.36 -3.35
CA ALA A 184 18.47 -7.20 -3.70
C ALA A 184 18.40 -6.94 -5.22
N ASP A 185 19.15 -7.74 -5.97
CA ASP A 185 19.25 -7.84 -7.42
C ASP A 185 18.43 -9.02 -7.98
N VAL A 186 17.50 -9.56 -7.19
CA VAL A 186 16.59 -10.63 -7.62
C VAL A 186 15.20 -10.05 -7.85
N GLU A 187 14.59 -10.32 -9.00
CA GLU A 187 13.29 -9.78 -9.39
C GLU A 187 12.12 -10.70 -9.05
N GLY A 188 12.35 -12.02 -8.99
CA GLY A 188 11.33 -13.04 -8.88
C GLY A 188 11.35 -13.81 -7.55
N ALA A 189 10.16 -14.15 -7.06
CA ALA A 189 9.98 -15.03 -5.91
C ALA A 189 8.77 -15.94 -6.10
N SER A 190 8.91 -17.22 -5.76
CA SER A 190 7.79 -18.15 -5.63
C SER A 190 7.78 -18.77 -4.24
N GLY A 191 6.64 -18.67 -3.53
CA GLY A 191 6.39 -19.39 -2.28
C GLY A 191 6.10 -20.87 -2.53
N GLY A 192 5.86 -21.58 -1.42
CA GLY A 192 5.60 -23.02 -1.33
C GLY A 192 4.12 -23.37 -1.22
N ALA A 193 3.84 -24.45 -0.50
CA ALA A 193 2.48 -24.91 -0.18
C ALA A 193 2.01 -24.48 1.23
N GLY A 194 2.79 -23.63 1.90
CA GLY A 194 2.52 -23.11 3.24
C GLY A 194 1.83 -21.75 3.21
N ASN A 195 1.56 -21.17 4.38
CA ASN A 195 1.12 -19.78 4.43
C ASN A 195 2.35 -18.88 4.43
N ASP A 196 2.66 -18.28 3.29
CA ASP A 196 3.94 -17.64 3.04
C ASP A 196 3.90 -16.12 3.20
N SER A 197 5.07 -15.53 3.42
CA SER A 197 5.24 -14.08 3.51
C SER A 197 6.27 -13.63 2.47
N ILE A 198 5.83 -12.93 1.44
CA ILE A 198 6.68 -12.49 0.33
C ILE A 198 6.73 -10.97 0.28
N VAL A 199 7.94 -10.41 0.25
CA VAL A 199 8.17 -8.97 0.12
C VAL A 199 9.18 -8.74 -1.02
N GLY A 200 8.70 -8.10 -2.09
CA GLY A 200 9.55 -7.68 -3.19
C GLY A 200 10.45 -6.49 -2.83
N ASN A 201 11.06 -5.89 -3.84
CA ASN A 201 12.06 -4.84 -3.70
C ASN A 201 11.70 -3.60 -4.52
N ASN A 202 12.71 -2.86 -4.98
CA ASN A 202 12.51 -1.62 -5.71
C ASN A 202 12.63 -1.77 -7.24
N LEU A 203 12.61 -3.02 -7.71
CA LEU A 203 12.62 -3.43 -9.12
C LEU A 203 11.20 -3.85 -9.52
N GLY A 204 10.96 -4.13 -10.80
CA GLY A 204 9.68 -4.74 -11.21
C GLY A 204 9.70 -6.22 -10.82
N ASN A 205 8.87 -6.62 -9.86
CA ASN A 205 8.94 -7.95 -9.28
C ASN A 205 7.93 -8.93 -9.90
N ARG A 206 8.32 -10.22 -9.98
CA ARG A 206 7.42 -11.33 -10.32
C ARG A 206 7.21 -12.20 -9.10
N LEU A 207 6.08 -12.01 -8.41
CA LEU A 207 5.79 -12.63 -7.12
C LEU A 207 4.66 -13.65 -7.26
N SER A 208 4.85 -14.83 -6.68
CA SER A 208 3.87 -15.92 -6.65
C SER A 208 3.72 -16.47 -5.24
N GLY A 209 2.51 -16.44 -4.67
CA GLY A 209 2.20 -17.00 -3.35
C GLY A 209 2.37 -18.51 -3.31
N GLY A 210 1.60 -19.22 -4.14
CA GLY A 210 1.66 -20.67 -4.25
C GLY A 210 0.40 -21.32 -3.69
N GLY A 211 0.53 -22.33 -2.85
CA GLY A 211 -0.62 -22.87 -2.14
C GLY A 211 -0.59 -22.42 -0.70
N GLY A 212 -1.74 -22.09 -0.12
CA GLY A 212 -1.83 -21.60 1.27
C GLY A 212 -2.30 -20.16 1.32
N ASN A 213 -2.50 -19.64 2.53
CA ASN A 213 -2.99 -18.27 2.70
C ASN A 213 -1.81 -17.32 2.83
N ASP A 214 -1.49 -16.62 1.76
CA ASP A 214 -0.23 -15.89 1.64
C ASP A 214 -0.37 -14.40 1.97
N THR A 215 0.74 -13.78 2.33
CA THR A 215 0.86 -12.32 2.47
C THR A 215 1.96 -11.82 1.54
N ILE A 216 1.56 -11.04 0.54
CA ILE A 216 2.44 -10.57 -0.53
C ILE A 216 2.47 -9.03 -0.52
N THR A 217 3.68 -8.46 -0.50
CA THR A 217 3.91 -7.03 -0.72
C THR A 217 4.76 -6.85 -1.97
N GLY A 218 4.22 -6.14 -2.97
CA GLY A 218 4.87 -5.92 -4.28
C GLY A 218 6.24 -5.27 -4.13
N GLY A 219 6.30 -4.18 -3.37
CA GLY A 219 7.51 -3.38 -3.22
C GLY A 219 7.31 -2.03 -3.89
N THR A 220 8.31 -1.53 -4.61
CA THR A 220 8.12 -0.43 -5.56
C THR A 220 8.57 -0.89 -6.93
N GLY A 221 7.84 -0.63 -8.00
CA GLY A 221 8.16 -1.25 -9.28
C GLY A 221 6.96 -1.27 -10.19
N GLU A 222 7.06 -1.88 -11.36
CA GLU A 222 5.85 -2.35 -12.05
C GLU A 222 5.83 -3.85 -11.80
N ASP A 223 4.95 -4.30 -10.91
CA ASP A 223 4.96 -5.65 -10.36
C ASP A 223 3.94 -6.55 -11.03
N ARG A 224 4.27 -7.84 -11.08
CA ARG A 224 3.34 -8.92 -11.42
C ARG A 224 3.17 -9.82 -10.21
N VAL A 225 1.97 -9.84 -9.65
CA VAL A 225 1.66 -10.59 -8.42
C VAL A 225 0.57 -11.63 -8.69
N GLU A 226 0.85 -12.88 -8.31
CA GLU A 226 -0.08 -14.00 -8.40
C GLU A 226 -0.27 -14.61 -6.99
N GLY A 227 -1.47 -14.53 -6.42
CA GLY A 227 -1.78 -15.14 -5.11
C GLY A 227 -1.82 -16.67 -5.18
N GLN A 228 -2.54 -17.18 -6.18
CA GLN A 228 -2.77 -18.61 -6.46
C GLN A 228 -3.82 -19.27 -5.55
N GLU A 229 -3.53 -20.38 -4.85
CA GLU A 229 -4.56 -21.12 -4.09
C GLU A 229 -4.57 -20.70 -2.62
N GLY A 230 -5.67 -20.15 -2.11
CA GLY A 230 -5.80 -19.82 -0.69
C GLY A 230 -6.50 -18.49 -0.46
N ASP A 231 -6.64 -18.07 0.79
CA ASP A 231 -7.19 -16.75 1.12
C ASP A 231 -6.04 -15.73 1.30
N ASP A 232 -5.72 -15.00 0.24
CA ASP A 232 -4.49 -14.21 0.14
C ASP A 232 -4.65 -12.74 0.57
N ARG A 233 -3.53 -12.14 0.96
CA ARG A 233 -3.41 -10.72 1.32
C ARG A 233 -2.33 -10.08 0.46
N ILE A 234 -2.72 -9.21 -0.45
CA ILE A 234 -1.83 -8.57 -1.41
C ILE A 234 -1.85 -7.05 -1.20
N ASP A 235 -0.67 -6.42 -1.09
CA ASP A 235 -0.49 -4.97 -1.05
C ASP A 235 0.55 -4.55 -2.10
N THR A 236 0.13 -3.79 -3.12
CA THR A 236 0.98 -3.27 -4.18
C THR A 236 0.98 -1.74 -4.24
N ARG A 237 0.53 -1.05 -3.18
CA ARG A 237 0.44 0.42 -3.21
C ARG A 237 1.82 1.07 -3.18
N ASP A 238 2.28 1.52 -4.33
CA ASP A 238 3.59 2.15 -4.53
C ASP A 238 3.57 3.38 -5.47
N GLY A 239 2.43 3.64 -6.10
CA GLY A 239 2.19 4.71 -7.08
C GLY A 239 2.57 4.37 -8.52
N ARG A 240 2.77 3.09 -8.84
CA ARG A 240 3.07 2.56 -10.18
C ARG A 240 1.89 1.74 -10.72
N TYR A 241 2.12 1.00 -11.80
CA TYR A 241 1.10 0.18 -12.43
C TYR A 241 1.47 -1.28 -12.28
N ASP A 242 0.60 -2.03 -11.63
CA ASP A 242 0.81 -3.43 -11.35
C ASP A 242 -0.20 -4.34 -12.08
N SER A 243 0.18 -5.60 -12.23
CA SER A 243 -0.66 -6.68 -12.75
C SER A 243 -0.86 -7.74 -11.68
N ILE A 244 -2.05 -7.77 -11.09
CA ILE A 244 -2.41 -8.66 -9.99
C ILE A 244 -3.44 -9.70 -10.43
N ASP A 245 -3.18 -10.97 -10.12
CA ASP A 245 -4.15 -12.05 -10.13
C ASP A 245 -4.22 -12.64 -8.72
N CYS A 246 -5.31 -12.38 -7.98
CA CYS A 246 -5.44 -12.89 -6.62
C CYS A 246 -5.59 -14.41 -6.57
N GLY A 247 -6.10 -15.03 -7.65
CA GLY A 247 -6.23 -16.49 -7.72
C GLY A 247 -7.57 -17.02 -7.19
N ALA A 248 -7.50 -18.08 -6.40
CA ALA A 248 -8.66 -18.86 -5.95
C ALA A 248 -8.74 -18.87 -4.43
N GLY A 249 -9.80 -18.29 -3.90
CA GLY A 249 -10.10 -18.31 -2.47
C GLY A 249 -10.97 -17.13 -2.12
N THR A 250 -10.75 -16.55 -0.94
CA THR A 250 -11.30 -15.24 -0.58
C THR A 250 -10.16 -14.28 -0.33
N ASP A 251 -9.85 -13.47 -1.34
CA ASP A 251 -8.64 -12.67 -1.36
C ASP A 251 -8.89 -11.22 -1.02
N THR A 252 -7.86 -10.58 -0.45
CA THR A 252 -7.84 -9.15 -0.16
C THR A 252 -6.70 -8.46 -0.89
N LEU A 253 -7.04 -7.37 -1.59
CA LEU A 253 -6.09 -6.57 -2.35
C LEU A 253 -6.14 -5.11 -1.91
N LEU A 254 -4.96 -4.53 -1.68
CA LEU A 254 -4.73 -3.09 -1.64
C LEU A 254 -3.83 -2.74 -2.84
N ALA A 255 -4.33 -1.93 -3.76
CA ALA A 255 -3.69 -1.61 -5.03
C ALA A 255 -3.93 -0.14 -5.39
N ASP A 256 -3.13 0.43 -6.27
CA ASP A 256 -3.27 1.81 -6.70
C ASP A 256 -4.34 2.00 -7.78
N PRO A 257 -4.87 3.23 -7.93
CA PRO A 257 -5.77 3.57 -9.03
C PRO A 257 -5.08 3.41 -10.39
N GLY A 258 -5.46 2.37 -11.13
CA GLY A 258 -4.94 2.09 -12.47
C GLY A 258 -4.34 0.70 -12.62
N ASP A 259 -4.13 0.00 -11.51
CA ASP A 259 -3.64 -1.38 -11.51
C ASP A 259 -4.63 -2.34 -12.18
N GLY A 260 -4.06 -3.33 -12.87
CA GLY A 260 -4.81 -4.42 -13.46
C GLY A 260 -5.00 -5.53 -12.46
N ALA A 261 -6.16 -5.59 -11.80
CA ALA A 261 -6.50 -6.67 -10.86
C ALA A 261 -7.52 -7.66 -11.45
N ALA A 262 -7.27 -8.95 -11.27
CA ALA A 262 -8.17 -10.06 -11.63
C ALA A 262 -8.37 -11.02 -10.46
N ASN A 263 -9.53 -11.69 -10.44
CA ASN A 263 -9.89 -12.72 -9.47
C ASN A 263 -9.79 -12.33 -7.97
N CYS A 264 -9.90 -11.04 -7.65
CA CYS A 264 -9.90 -10.57 -6.25
C CYS A 264 -11.34 -10.36 -5.75
N GLU A 265 -11.72 -11.02 -4.64
CA GLU A 265 -13.07 -10.94 -4.06
C GLU A 265 -13.32 -9.64 -3.30
N VAL A 266 -12.36 -9.18 -2.50
CA VAL A 266 -12.43 -7.87 -1.85
C VAL A 266 -11.87 -6.84 -2.79
N ALA A 267 -12.76 -6.00 -3.32
CA ALA A 267 -12.38 -4.99 -4.29
C ALA A 267 -11.31 -4.05 -3.70
N PRO A 268 -10.29 -3.67 -4.49
CA PRO A 268 -9.17 -2.82 -4.05
C PRO A 268 -9.65 -1.46 -3.55
N ASP A 269 -8.94 -0.89 -2.56
CA ASP A 269 -9.02 0.52 -2.15
C ASP A 269 -8.74 1.42 -3.36
N ARG A 270 -9.78 1.73 -4.13
CA ARG A 270 -9.68 2.26 -5.49
C ARG A 270 -9.32 3.73 -5.54
N ASP A 271 -9.43 4.42 -4.43
CA ASP A 271 -9.12 5.84 -4.32
C ASP A 271 -7.90 6.12 -3.43
N GLY A 272 -7.40 5.12 -2.71
CA GLY A 272 -6.13 5.16 -1.98
C GLY A 272 -6.24 5.84 -0.63
N ASP A 273 -7.41 5.83 -0.01
CA ASP A 273 -7.66 6.45 1.30
C ASP A 273 -7.24 5.56 2.50
N GLY A 274 -6.91 4.29 2.24
CA GLY A 274 -6.50 3.29 3.22
C GLY A 274 -7.66 2.49 3.84
N THR A 275 -8.87 2.56 3.28
CA THR A 275 -10.07 1.85 3.74
C THR A 275 -10.59 0.86 2.70
N LEU A 276 -11.00 -0.32 3.16
CA LEU A 276 -11.47 -1.38 2.26
C LEU A 276 -12.91 -1.08 1.79
N ASN A 277 -13.23 -1.41 0.54
CA ASN A 277 -14.54 -1.18 -0.10
C ASN A 277 -15.78 -1.66 0.67
N GLU A 278 -15.65 -2.60 1.62
CA GLU A 278 -16.77 -3.03 2.48
C GLU A 278 -17.10 -2.01 3.59
N GLN A 279 -16.18 -1.10 3.89
CA GLN A 279 -16.26 -0.07 4.94
C GLN A 279 -16.25 1.34 4.35
N ASP A 280 -15.76 1.48 3.12
CA ASP A 280 -15.80 2.69 2.35
C ASP A 280 -17.17 2.88 1.66
N CYS A 281 -17.74 4.08 1.81
CA CYS A 281 -19.03 4.43 1.22
C CYS A 281 -18.90 5.13 -0.14
N ALA A 282 -17.69 5.46 -0.59
CA ALA A 282 -17.42 6.13 -1.84
C ALA A 282 -16.12 5.61 -2.50
N PRO A 283 -16.15 4.40 -3.09
CA PRO A 283 -14.98 3.65 -3.59
C PRO A 283 -14.25 4.27 -4.79
N ASP A 284 -14.52 5.53 -5.12
CA ASP A 284 -13.84 6.26 -6.20
C ASP A 284 -13.55 7.73 -5.78
N ASP A 285 -13.65 8.10 -4.48
CA ASP A 285 -13.44 9.47 -3.98
C ASP A 285 -12.67 9.49 -2.63
N PRO A 286 -11.34 9.72 -2.64
CA PRO A 286 -10.49 9.55 -1.46
C PRO A 286 -10.72 10.61 -0.37
N ALA A 287 -11.62 11.56 -0.62
CA ALA A 287 -12.07 12.52 0.38
C ALA A 287 -13.20 11.97 1.26
N VAL A 288 -13.74 10.78 0.97
CA VAL A 288 -14.96 10.24 1.57
C VAL A 288 -14.69 8.85 2.12
N HIS A 289 -14.32 8.78 3.39
CA HIS A 289 -13.87 7.56 4.05
C HIS A 289 -14.12 7.59 5.56
N PRO A 290 -14.27 6.44 6.24
CA PRO A 290 -14.41 6.40 7.70
C PRO A 290 -13.33 7.23 8.44
N GLY A 291 -13.78 8.24 9.20
CA GLY A 291 -12.90 9.13 9.97
C GLY A 291 -12.37 10.35 9.21
N ALA A 292 -12.75 10.56 7.95
CA ALA A 292 -12.45 11.80 7.22
C ALA A 292 -13.04 13.04 7.89
N GLY A 293 -12.42 14.19 7.65
CA GLY A 293 -12.89 15.46 8.18
C GLY A 293 -13.96 16.08 7.28
N GLU A 294 -15.12 16.38 7.84
CA GLU A 294 -16.24 17.05 7.16
C GLU A 294 -15.82 18.33 6.40
N ILE A 295 -16.12 18.38 5.09
CA ILE A 295 -15.85 19.55 4.24
C ILE A 295 -17.09 20.45 4.23
N VAL A 296 -16.97 21.61 4.86
CA VAL A 296 -18.10 22.53 5.03
C VAL A 296 -18.61 23.06 3.67
N GLY A 297 -19.78 22.57 3.25
CA GLY A 297 -20.60 23.21 2.21
C GLY A 297 -20.65 22.53 0.83
N ASN A 298 -20.07 21.33 0.68
CA ASN A 298 -20.18 20.51 -0.54
C ASN A 298 -21.36 19.50 -0.50
N ALA A 299 -21.98 19.29 0.67
CA ALA A 299 -23.10 18.36 0.87
C ALA A 299 -22.77 16.87 0.63
N VAL A 300 -21.50 16.52 0.81
CA VAL A 300 -20.99 15.15 0.86
C VAL A 300 -20.91 14.72 2.33
N ASP A 301 -21.03 13.42 2.61
CA ASP A 301 -20.89 12.81 3.94
C ASP A 301 -19.50 12.19 4.01
N GLU A 302 -18.48 12.97 4.35
CA GLU A 302 -17.09 12.51 4.21
C GLU A 302 -16.74 11.34 5.13
N ASP A 303 -17.39 11.17 6.29
CA ASP A 303 -17.00 10.13 7.26
C ASP A 303 -17.88 8.87 7.23
N CYS A 304 -18.78 8.76 6.26
CA CYS A 304 -19.71 7.65 6.09
C CYS A 304 -20.60 7.36 7.32
N ALA A 305 -20.76 8.32 8.26
CA ALA A 305 -21.48 8.12 9.51
C ALA A 305 -23.00 8.41 9.42
N GLY A 306 -23.53 8.69 8.23
CA GLY A 306 -24.97 8.77 7.99
C GLY A 306 -25.53 10.18 7.82
N GLY A 307 -24.90 10.96 6.93
CA GLY A 307 -25.41 12.16 6.27
C GLY A 307 -25.05 13.48 6.96
N PRO A 308 -25.00 14.62 6.22
CA PRO A 308 -24.49 15.88 6.74
C PRO A 308 -25.43 16.47 7.82
N GLN A 309 -25.13 16.23 9.10
CA GLN A 309 -25.97 16.69 10.20
C GLN A 309 -25.55 18.07 10.72
N TYR A 310 -25.95 19.14 10.04
CA TYR A 310 -26.01 20.43 10.73
C TYR A 310 -27.05 20.34 11.87
N LEU A 311 -26.59 20.28 13.12
CA LEU A 311 -27.47 20.34 14.29
C LEU A 311 -28.32 21.63 14.24
N ARG A 312 -29.62 21.52 14.57
CA ARG A 312 -30.57 22.64 14.60
C ARG A 312 -30.64 23.21 16.02
N VAL A 313 -30.49 24.53 16.16
CA VAL A 313 -30.65 25.21 17.45
C VAL A 313 -32.08 24.99 17.98
N THR A 314 -32.23 24.35 19.15
CA THR A 314 -33.56 24.07 19.70
C THR A 314 -34.22 25.31 20.31
N ALA A 315 -33.60 26.05 21.23
CA ALA A 315 -34.05 27.36 21.76
C ALA A 315 -35.58 27.69 21.72
N PRO A 316 -36.48 26.91 22.35
CA PRO A 316 -37.92 27.14 22.26
C PRO A 316 -38.36 28.47 22.88
N LEU A 317 -39.32 29.14 22.24
CA LEU A 317 -39.89 30.41 22.71
C LEU A 317 -41.25 30.20 23.39
N GLY A 318 -41.31 30.50 24.69
CA GLY A 318 -42.57 30.61 25.43
C GLY A 318 -43.00 32.07 25.59
N TYR A 319 -44.21 32.42 25.17
CA TYR A 319 -44.75 33.78 25.35
C TYR A 319 -46.24 33.81 25.72
N SER A 320 -46.70 34.91 26.29
CA SER A 320 -48.12 35.22 26.48
C SER A 320 -48.37 36.71 26.32
N THR A 321 -49.55 37.08 25.83
CA THR A 321 -49.89 38.47 25.51
C THR A 321 -51.22 38.91 26.12
N LYS A 322 -51.38 40.21 26.30
CA LYS A 322 -52.68 40.87 26.57
C LYS A 322 -53.05 41.72 25.37
N GLY A 323 -54.16 41.39 24.72
CA GLY A 323 -54.74 42.17 23.63
C GLY A 323 -55.52 43.38 24.14
N ARG A 324 -55.51 44.46 23.36
CA ARG A 324 -56.38 45.64 23.53
C ARG A 324 -56.66 46.23 22.15
N GLY A 325 -57.90 46.07 21.66
CA GLY A 325 -58.24 46.45 20.28
C GLY A 325 -57.34 45.75 19.27
N ASN A 326 -56.73 46.50 18.34
CA ASN A 326 -55.77 45.97 17.37
C ASN A 326 -54.30 46.08 17.84
N SER A 327 -54.08 45.98 19.15
CA SER A 327 -52.73 46.01 19.74
C SER A 327 -52.56 44.89 20.76
N ALA A 328 -51.31 44.46 20.99
CA ALA A 328 -50.96 43.44 21.96
C ALA A 328 -49.73 43.87 22.76
N ARG A 329 -49.69 43.56 24.06
CA ARG A 329 -48.45 43.66 24.85
C ARG A 329 -48.03 42.28 25.33
N PHE A 330 -46.73 42.02 25.38
CA PHE A 330 -46.21 40.81 26.03
C PHE A 330 -46.37 40.92 27.55
N VAL A 331 -46.84 39.83 28.17
CA VAL A 331 -46.86 39.63 29.63
C VAL A 331 -45.77 38.65 30.03
N ARG A 332 -45.49 37.67 29.18
CA ARG A 332 -44.35 36.76 29.28
C ARG A 332 -43.71 36.62 27.91
N ILE A 333 -42.38 36.59 27.85
CA ILE A 333 -41.64 36.18 26.66
C ILE A 333 -40.26 35.68 27.10
N THR A 334 -40.01 34.40 26.90
CA THR A 334 -38.86 33.70 27.47
C THR A 334 -38.38 32.63 26.51
N LEU A 335 -37.08 32.66 26.20
CA LEU A 335 -36.39 31.56 25.54
C LEU A 335 -35.96 30.53 26.59
N SER A 336 -36.04 29.25 26.27
CA SER A 336 -35.49 28.15 27.08
C SER A 336 -34.42 27.40 26.28
N GLU A 337 -33.67 26.52 26.95
CA GLU A 337 -32.57 25.72 26.36
C GLU A 337 -31.48 26.56 25.66
N ILE A 338 -31.22 27.76 26.20
CA ILE A 338 -30.13 28.62 25.74
C ILE A 338 -28.81 28.13 26.33
N ARG A 339 -27.81 27.92 25.46
CA ARG A 339 -26.43 27.57 25.87
C ARG A 339 -25.58 28.81 26.04
N ALA A 340 -24.47 28.68 26.78
CA ALA A 340 -23.48 29.74 26.86
C ALA A 340 -22.93 30.04 25.46
N GLY A 341 -22.82 31.32 25.10
CA GLY A 341 -22.32 31.72 23.79
C GLY A 341 -23.37 31.80 22.67
N ASP A 342 -24.59 31.29 22.87
CA ASP A 342 -25.67 31.45 21.89
C ASP A 342 -25.93 32.95 21.62
N ALA A 343 -25.90 33.36 20.36
CA ALA A 343 -26.19 34.73 19.98
C ALA A 343 -27.70 34.91 19.78
N ILE A 344 -28.29 35.81 20.56
CA ILE A 344 -29.72 36.10 20.57
C ILE A 344 -29.95 37.50 20.01
N GLU A 345 -30.63 37.58 18.87
CA GLU A 345 -30.99 38.84 18.23
C GLU A 345 -32.51 39.02 18.21
N VAL A 346 -32.99 40.15 18.75
CA VAL A 346 -34.41 40.52 18.76
C VAL A 346 -34.60 41.78 17.91
N ARG A 347 -35.40 41.67 16.85
CA ARG A 347 -35.80 42.79 15.99
C ARG A 347 -37.27 43.13 16.21
N CYS A 348 -37.62 44.41 16.28
CA CYS A 348 -39.01 44.86 16.28
C CYS A 348 -39.24 45.84 15.13
N THR A 349 -40.03 45.43 14.15
CA THR A 349 -40.26 46.15 12.90
C THR A 349 -41.60 46.89 12.95
N GLY A 350 -41.61 48.13 12.45
CA GLY A 350 -42.76 49.05 12.48
C GLY A 350 -42.51 50.35 13.27
N GLY A 351 -41.38 50.43 13.97
CA GLY A 351 -40.88 51.63 14.65
C GLY A 351 -41.81 52.19 15.72
N LYS A 352 -41.55 53.43 16.15
CA LYS A 352 -42.35 54.13 17.19
C LYS A 352 -43.84 54.20 16.81
N ARG A 353 -44.15 54.37 15.52
CA ARG A 353 -45.53 54.44 15.00
C ARG A 353 -46.35 53.17 15.32
N LYS A 354 -45.72 52.00 15.31
CA LYS A 354 -46.33 50.70 15.63
C LYS A 354 -46.06 50.21 17.05
N GLY A 355 -45.50 51.06 17.92
CA GLY A 355 -45.28 50.73 19.33
C GLY A 355 -43.99 49.97 19.62
N CYS A 356 -43.14 49.70 18.61
CA CYS A 356 -41.84 49.07 18.82
C CYS A 356 -40.91 49.99 19.64
N PRO A 357 -40.41 49.53 20.81
CA PRO A 357 -39.53 50.34 21.65
C PRO A 357 -38.07 50.38 21.18
N PHE A 358 -37.69 49.48 20.28
CA PHE A 358 -36.35 49.35 19.70
C PHE A 358 -36.47 48.80 18.26
N SER A 359 -35.41 48.95 17.47
CA SER A 359 -35.29 48.32 16.14
C SER A 359 -34.59 46.96 16.21
N LYS A 360 -33.46 46.90 16.92
CA LYS A 360 -32.64 45.70 17.14
C LYS A 360 -32.04 45.71 18.55
N LYS A 361 -32.01 44.55 19.20
CA LYS A 361 -31.31 44.28 20.45
C LYS A 361 -30.62 42.93 20.37
N THR A 362 -29.41 42.83 20.90
CA THR A 362 -28.62 41.60 20.95
C THR A 362 -28.33 41.24 22.41
N GLN A 363 -28.27 39.94 22.68
CA GLN A 363 -27.85 39.34 23.95
C GLN A 363 -27.07 38.06 23.65
N THR A 364 -26.27 37.62 24.61
CA THR A 364 -25.55 36.35 24.53
C THR A 364 -26.00 35.44 25.66
N GLY A 365 -26.17 34.16 25.37
CA GLY A 365 -26.43 33.14 26.38
C GLY A 365 -25.32 33.09 27.42
N LYS A 366 -25.70 33.00 28.69
CA LYS A 366 -24.76 33.00 29.84
C LYS A 366 -24.60 31.59 30.39
N ALA A 367 -23.38 31.27 30.83
CA ALA A 367 -23.10 30.00 31.53
C ALA A 367 -24.05 29.80 32.73
N GLY A 368 -24.56 28.57 32.88
CA GLY A 368 -25.49 28.20 33.95
C GLY A 368 -26.90 28.82 33.85
N LYS A 369 -27.25 29.51 32.75
CA LYS A 369 -28.58 30.11 32.55
C LYS A 369 -29.23 29.59 31.26
N SER A 370 -30.05 28.56 31.39
CA SER A 370 -30.79 27.96 30.26
C SER A 370 -32.02 28.77 29.81
N LYS A 371 -32.40 29.82 30.54
CA LYS A 371 -33.57 30.66 30.22
C LYS A 371 -33.18 32.13 30.07
N VAL A 372 -33.70 32.78 29.02
CA VAL A 372 -33.49 34.21 28.76
C VAL A 372 -34.84 34.92 28.69
N ASN A 373 -35.06 35.86 29.61
CA ASN A 373 -36.28 36.66 29.66
C ASN A 373 -36.14 37.92 28.79
N LEU A 374 -37.01 38.05 27.78
CA LEU A 374 -36.97 39.16 26.83
C LEU A 374 -37.99 40.26 27.16
N LEU A 375 -38.79 40.11 28.22
CA LEU A 375 -39.92 40.99 28.52
C LEU A 375 -39.51 42.45 28.76
N SER A 376 -38.38 42.66 29.42
CA SER A 376 -37.85 44.00 29.75
C SER A 376 -37.57 44.82 28.49
N LEU A 377 -37.19 44.18 27.38
CA LEU A 377 -36.93 44.86 26.10
C LEU A 377 -38.16 45.63 25.60
N PHE A 378 -39.36 45.12 25.87
CA PHE A 378 -40.61 45.66 25.35
C PHE A 378 -41.20 46.81 26.19
N LYS A 379 -40.62 47.13 27.36
CA LYS A 379 -41.04 48.26 28.22
C LYS A 379 -42.55 48.32 28.47
N GLN A 380 -43.20 47.15 28.59
CA GLN A 380 -44.66 47.00 28.76
C GLN A 380 -45.54 47.69 27.69
N ARG A 381 -44.96 48.03 26.52
CA ARG A 381 -45.67 48.74 25.45
C ARG A 381 -46.62 47.83 24.69
N TYR A 382 -47.73 48.41 24.25
CA TYR A 382 -48.62 47.80 23.27
C TYR A 382 -48.05 47.96 21.85
N LEU A 383 -47.79 46.83 21.21
CA LEU A 383 -47.44 46.73 19.79
C LEU A 383 -48.72 46.78 18.97
N LYS A 384 -48.78 47.67 17.98
CA LYS A 384 -49.97 47.90 17.15
C LYS A 384 -50.05 46.89 15.99
N LEU A 385 -51.20 46.88 15.31
CA LEU A 385 -51.45 46.07 14.11
C LEU A 385 -50.29 46.10 13.11
N ASN A 386 -49.87 44.91 12.70
CA ASN A 386 -48.77 44.62 11.79
C ASN A 386 -47.35 44.90 12.34
N ALA A 387 -47.20 45.18 13.64
CA ALA A 387 -45.87 45.09 14.27
C ALA A 387 -45.36 43.65 14.19
N VAL A 388 -44.08 43.49 13.83
CA VAL A 388 -43.41 42.18 13.72
C VAL A 388 -42.23 42.15 14.68
N VAL A 389 -42.13 41.08 15.47
CA VAL A 389 -40.98 40.79 16.32
C VAL A 389 -40.31 39.53 15.80
N GLU A 390 -39.05 39.62 15.41
CA GLU A 390 -38.23 38.45 15.05
C GLU A 390 -37.21 38.19 16.15
N ILE A 391 -37.15 36.95 16.61
CA ILE A 391 -36.17 36.48 17.60
C ILE A 391 -35.34 35.41 16.93
N ARG A 392 -34.03 35.67 16.78
CA ARG A 392 -33.07 34.76 16.15
C ARG A 392 -32.13 34.25 17.22
N VAL A 393 -31.91 32.94 17.25
CA VAL A 393 -30.91 32.29 18.08
C VAL A 393 -29.98 31.51 17.17
N THR A 394 -28.69 31.86 17.21
CA THR A 394 -27.65 31.26 16.36
C THR A 394 -26.51 30.76 17.21
N ARG A 395 -25.93 29.63 16.79
CA ARG A 395 -24.71 29.05 17.34
C ARG A 395 -23.74 28.81 16.18
N PRO A 396 -22.41 28.94 16.39
CA PRO A 396 -21.44 28.54 15.38
C PRO A 396 -21.74 27.14 14.85
N ASN A 397 -21.68 26.98 13.54
CA ASN A 397 -21.85 25.71 12.82
C ASN A 397 -23.19 24.98 13.03
N GLU A 398 -24.23 25.67 13.51
CA GLU A 398 -25.60 25.12 13.64
C GLU A 398 -26.62 25.94 12.84
N ILE A 399 -27.66 25.27 12.33
CA ILE A 399 -28.79 25.95 11.71
C ILE A 399 -29.54 26.74 12.81
N GLY A 400 -29.55 28.06 12.68
CA GLY A 400 -30.16 28.97 13.63
C GLY A 400 -31.68 28.88 13.64
N ARG A 401 -32.29 29.12 14.81
CA ARG A 401 -33.74 29.14 14.99
C ARG A 401 -34.27 30.55 14.98
N VAL A 402 -35.31 30.80 14.19
CA VAL A 402 -35.95 32.12 14.07
C VAL A 402 -37.44 32.02 14.36
N GLN A 403 -37.88 32.72 15.41
CA GLN A 403 -39.30 32.86 15.72
C GLN A 403 -39.79 34.25 15.31
N ARG A 404 -40.75 34.29 14.38
CA ARG A 404 -41.41 35.52 13.94
C ARG A 404 -42.79 35.64 14.58
N LEU A 405 -43.04 36.73 15.28
CA LEU A 405 -44.30 37.05 15.95
C LEU A 405 -44.93 38.29 15.31
N LYS A 406 -46.17 38.18 14.80
CA LYS A 406 -46.87 39.29 14.14
C LYS A 406 -48.15 39.65 14.87
N VAL A 407 -48.32 40.93 15.22
CA VAL A 407 -49.57 41.44 15.78
C VAL A 407 -50.63 41.55 14.69
N THR A 408 -51.76 40.91 14.90
CA THR A 408 -52.91 40.88 14.01
C THR A 408 -54.13 41.59 14.62
N ARG A 409 -55.27 41.55 13.92
CA ARG A 409 -56.52 42.14 14.40
C ARG A 409 -56.93 41.51 15.74
N LYS A 410 -57.74 42.25 16.52
CA LYS A 410 -58.20 41.83 17.86
C LYS A 410 -57.06 41.59 18.88
N GLY A 411 -55.85 42.05 18.60
CA GLY A 411 -54.71 41.94 19.52
C GLY A 411 -54.12 40.53 19.61
N VAL A 412 -54.40 39.68 18.62
CA VAL A 412 -53.84 38.32 18.52
C VAL A 412 -52.42 38.39 17.95
N VAL A 413 -51.49 37.59 18.49
CA VAL A 413 -50.11 37.46 17.98
C VAL A 413 -49.93 36.10 17.33
N LYS A 414 -49.74 36.08 16.01
CA LYS A 414 -49.42 34.85 15.24
C LYS A 414 -47.92 34.58 15.29
N SER A 415 -47.54 33.32 15.52
CA SER A 415 -46.16 32.85 15.49
C SER A 415 -45.88 32.03 14.23
N GLU A 416 -44.71 32.23 13.64
CA GLU A 416 -44.16 31.45 12.53
C GLU A 416 -42.73 31.02 12.91
N LEU A 417 -42.41 29.74 12.73
CA LEU A 417 -41.08 29.19 12.94
C LEU A 417 -40.33 29.15 11.59
N LEU A 418 -39.11 29.67 11.60
CA LEU A 418 -38.21 29.77 10.46
C LEU A 418 -36.81 29.31 10.88
N CYS A 419 -35.99 28.97 9.90
CA CYS A 419 -34.61 28.54 10.10
C CYS A 419 -33.65 29.52 9.41
N LEU A 420 -32.45 29.65 9.97
CA LEU A 420 -31.38 30.46 9.42
C LEU A 420 -30.19 29.54 9.13
N ALA A 421 -29.96 29.23 7.85
CA ALA A 421 -28.81 28.45 7.42
C ALA A 421 -27.49 29.11 7.88
N VAL A 422 -26.46 28.30 8.09
CA VAL A 422 -25.13 28.79 8.49
C VAL A 422 -24.63 29.80 7.44
N GLY A 423 -24.14 30.95 7.90
CA GLY A 423 -23.70 32.06 7.02
C GLY A 423 -24.82 32.89 6.37
N ALA A 424 -26.08 32.44 6.41
CA ALA A 424 -27.19 33.18 5.80
C ALA A 424 -27.59 34.43 6.61
N THR A 425 -28.01 35.49 5.91
CA THR A 425 -28.48 36.74 6.54
C THR A 425 -30.01 36.83 6.66
N LYS A 426 -30.73 36.03 5.87
CA LYS A 426 -32.20 36.01 5.78
C LYS A 426 -32.74 34.62 6.20
N PRO A 427 -33.75 34.58 7.09
CA PRO A 427 -34.37 33.32 7.49
C PRO A 427 -35.33 32.79 6.41
N GLY A 428 -35.37 31.47 6.26
CA GLY A 428 -36.24 30.72 5.35
C GLY A 428 -37.12 29.71 6.09
N LYS A 429 -37.91 28.93 5.35
CA LYS A 429 -38.66 27.80 5.94
C LYS A 429 -37.67 26.75 6.45
N CYS A 430 -38.03 26.08 7.54
CA CYS A 430 -37.32 24.90 8.02
C CYS A 430 -37.74 23.68 7.17
N SER A 431 -37.29 23.61 5.91
CA SER A 431 -37.29 22.36 5.13
C SER A 431 -36.01 21.63 5.45
#